data_AF-A0A644T3V1-F1
#
_entry.id   AF-A0A644T3V1-F1
#
_cell.length_a   1.000
_cell.length_b   1.000
_cell.length_c   1.000
_cell.angle_alpha   90.00
_cell.angle_beta   90.00
_cell.angle_gamma   90.00
#
_symmetry.space_group_name_H-M   'P 1'
#
loop_
_entity.id
_entity.type
_entity.pdbx_description
1 polymer ?
#
loop_
_entity_poly.entity_id
_entity_poly.type
_entity_poly.pdbx_seq_one_letter_code
_entity_poly.pdbx_strand_id
1 'polypeptide(L)'
;MITALYARVIGGGKTESLDRQLTLLRRYAKGKGYKVYKEYADLAPVSGLRKRKAWARLLEDGREGRFKLLIISNIVTAFYSVTHMKRSLLQFREWGVGVISISDPWLDTTKSDNPYEIASSLSRFAKGLAGENRLIGSEKSRNSGLKTGRPRVTDREGFNESFGDILERLGKGELSRCKAAKELGVGYATLKRLLDEEKG
;
A
#
# COMPACT_ATOMS: atom_id res chain seq x y z
N MET A 1 -13.42 2.43 29.81
CA MET A 1 -13.88 2.16 28.43
C MET A 1 -13.26 0.87 27.93
N ILE A 2 -14.03 0.02 27.24
CA ILE A 2 -13.57 -1.26 26.67
C ILE A 2 -12.98 -1.00 25.28
N THR A 3 -11.76 -1.48 25.04
CA THR A 3 -10.94 -1.02 23.91
C THR A 3 -10.33 -2.18 23.12
N ALA A 4 -10.42 -2.12 21.80
CA ALA A 4 -9.67 -2.98 20.87
C ALA A 4 -8.38 -2.27 20.41
N LEU A 5 -7.32 -3.04 20.22
CA LEU A 5 -6.05 -2.56 19.67
C LEU A 5 -5.83 -3.18 18.28
N TYR A 6 -5.42 -2.40 17.30
CA TYR A 6 -5.09 -2.91 15.97
C TYR A 6 -3.70 -2.49 15.49
N ALA A 7 -2.92 -3.49 15.06
CA ALA A 7 -1.60 -3.32 14.46
C ALA A 7 -1.56 -4.01 13.08
N ARG A 8 -0.83 -3.41 12.14
CA ARG A 8 -0.50 -4.05 10.86
C ARG A 8 0.94 -3.74 10.49
N VAL A 9 1.64 -4.76 10.00
CA VAL A 9 2.93 -4.59 9.32
C VAL A 9 2.72 -4.83 7.82
N ILE A 10 3.17 -3.85 7.04
CA ILE A 10 3.01 -3.82 5.58
C ILE A 10 4.26 -4.37 4.89
N GLY A 11 4.10 -5.48 4.17
CA GLY A 11 5.09 -6.07 3.24
C GLY A 11 6.32 -6.68 3.94
N GLY A 12 6.52 -8.00 3.82
CA GLY A 12 7.72 -8.75 4.22
C GLY A 12 8.24 -8.60 5.66
N GLY A 13 7.59 -7.75 6.48
CA GLY A 13 8.11 -7.35 7.78
C GLY A 13 8.05 -8.48 8.80
N LYS A 14 8.95 -8.38 9.77
CA LYS A 14 9.11 -9.35 10.86
C LYS A 14 8.00 -9.19 11.91
N THR A 15 7.65 -10.29 12.58
CA THR A 15 6.74 -10.35 13.73
C THR A 15 7.16 -9.42 14.87
N GLU A 16 8.46 -9.19 15.06
CA GLU A 16 9.02 -8.22 16.01
C GLU A 16 8.46 -6.80 15.83
N SER A 17 8.15 -6.40 14.59
CA SER A 17 7.57 -5.08 14.33
C SER A 17 6.10 -4.99 14.76
N LEU A 18 5.36 -6.11 14.80
CA LEU A 18 3.99 -6.12 15.34
C LEU A 18 4.02 -5.98 16.86
N ASP A 19 4.93 -6.69 17.54
CA ASP A 19 5.02 -6.63 18.99
C ASP A 19 5.39 -5.24 19.49
N ARG A 20 6.27 -4.53 18.78
CA ARG A 20 6.57 -3.11 19.07
C ARG A 20 5.33 -2.21 18.94
N GLN A 21 4.55 -2.38 17.86
CA GLN A 21 3.29 -1.63 17.67
C GLN A 21 2.28 -1.95 18.77
N LEU A 22 2.06 -3.23 19.08
CA LEU A 22 1.14 -3.65 20.14
C LEU A 22 1.59 -3.17 21.52
N THR A 23 2.89 -3.20 21.81
CA THR A 23 3.44 -2.67 23.06
C THR A 23 3.18 -1.17 23.21
N LEU A 24 3.34 -0.39 22.13
CA LEU A 24 2.98 1.03 22.12
C LEU A 24 1.49 1.24 22.41
N LEU A 25 0.63 0.46 21.75
CA LEU A 25 -0.83 0.52 21.92
C LEU A 25 -1.26 0.14 23.34
N ARG A 26 -0.69 -0.93 23.90
CA ARG A 26 -0.89 -1.38 25.29
C ARG A 26 -0.49 -0.30 26.28
N ARG A 27 0.69 0.31 26.09
CA ARG A 27 1.19 1.38 26.97
C ARG A 27 0.25 2.59 26.95
N TYR A 28 -0.21 2.99 25.78
CA TYR A 28 -1.18 4.07 25.64
C TYR A 28 -2.49 3.75 26.35
N ALA A 29 -3.07 2.57 26.08
CA ALA A 29 -4.32 2.12 26.71
C ALA A 29 -4.19 2.09 28.24
N LYS A 30 -3.09 1.52 28.76
CA LYS A 30 -2.78 1.48 30.19
C LYS A 30 -2.66 2.89 30.79
N GLY A 31 -1.94 3.80 30.12
CA GLY A 31 -1.79 5.19 30.57
C GLY A 31 -3.11 5.97 30.63
N LYS A 32 -4.13 5.55 29.88
CA LYS A 32 -5.48 6.13 29.91
C LYS A 32 -6.47 5.35 30.79
N GLY A 33 -6.04 4.27 31.45
CA GLY A 33 -6.93 3.41 32.23
C GLY A 33 -7.97 2.66 31.39
N TYR A 34 -7.70 2.45 30.10
CA TYR A 34 -8.58 1.70 29.22
C TYR A 34 -8.43 0.19 29.43
N LYS A 35 -9.55 -0.54 29.41
CA LYS A 35 -9.57 -2.00 29.52
C LYS A 35 -9.46 -2.61 28.13
N VAL A 36 -8.35 -3.27 27.85
CA VAL A 36 -8.14 -3.95 26.56
C VAL A 36 -9.04 -5.19 26.49
N TYR A 37 -9.90 -5.24 25.49
CA TYR A 37 -10.74 -6.39 25.15
C TYR A 37 -9.95 -7.42 24.36
N LYS A 38 -9.33 -6.98 23.25
CA LYS A 38 -8.61 -7.85 22.33
C LYS A 38 -7.61 -7.07 21.49
N GLU A 39 -6.56 -7.75 21.09
CA GLU A 39 -5.54 -7.26 20.18
C GLU A 39 -5.67 -7.96 18.83
N TYR A 40 -5.62 -7.16 17.77
CA TYR A 40 -5.76 -7.59 16.41
C TYR A 40 -4.49 -7.22 15.64
N ALA A 41 -3.91 -8.21 14.96
CA ALA A 41 -2.65 -8.03 14.26
C ALA A 41 -2.71 -8.69 12.89
N ASP A 42 -2.29 -7.98 11.84
CA ASP A 42 -2.18 -8.53 10.49
C ASP A 42 -0.75 -8.36 9.93
N LEU A 43 -0.26 -9.42 9.30
CA LEU A 43 0.85 -9.37 8.35
C LEU A 43 0.26 -9.38 6.94
N ALA A 44 0.11 -8.20 6.33
CA ALA A 44 -0.58 -8.07 5.06
C ALA A 44 0.10 -7.05 4.13
N PRO A 45 0.08 -7.26 2.80
CA PRO A 45 0.61 -6.30 1.85
C PRO A 45 -0.16 -4.97 1.88
N VAL A 46 0.38 -3.96 1.18
CA VAL A 46 -0.26 -2.64 1.04
C VAL A 46 -1.67 -2.79 0.45
N SER A 47 -1.82 -3.69 -0.52
CA SER A 47 -3.02 -3.86 -1.32
C SER A 47 -4.06 -4.79 -0.66
N GLY A 48 -5.17 -4.18 -0.26
CA GLY A 48 -6.46 -4.85 -0.08
C GLY A 48 -6.71 -5.49 1.29
N LEU A 49 -7.99 -5.83 1.52
CA LEU A 49 -8.50 -6.40 2.76
C LEU A 49 -8.43 -7.93 2.82
N ARG A 50 -8.26 -8.61 1.68
CA ARG A 50 -8.38 -10.07 1.57
C ARG A 50 -7.50 -10.86 2.55
N LYS A 51 -6.28 -10.38 2.83
CA LYS A 51 -5.35 -11.04 3.77
C LYS A 51 -5.45 -10.52 5.21
N ARG A 52 -6.31 -9.53 5.48
CA ARG A 52 -6.44 -8.87 6.78
C ARG A 52 -7.51 -9.57 7.63
N LYS A 53 -7.21 -10.79 8.05
CA LYS A 53 -8.14 -11.64 8.80
C LYS A 53 -8.45 -11.04 10.18
N ALA A 54 -7.45 -10.45 10.85
CA ALA A 54 -7.68 -9.82 12.14
C ALA A 54 -8.52 -8.55 12.01
N TRP A 55 -8.32 -7.76 10.93
CA TRP A 55 -9.21 -6.64 10.61
C TRP A 55 -10.66 -7.08 10.37
N ALA A 56 -10.88 -8.17 9.63
CA ALA A 56 -12.24 -8.68 9.41
C ALA A 56 -12.91 -9.07 10.74
N ARG A 57 -12.18 -9.77 11.63
CA ARG A 57 -12.70 -10.13 12.95
C ARG A 57 -12.96 -8.91 13.84
N LEU A 58 -12.12 -7.88 13.74
CA LEU A 58 -12.31 -6.61 14.44
C LEU A 58 -13.62 -5.94 14.04
N LEU A 59 -13.98 -5.95 12.75
CA LEU A 59 -15.25 -5.41 12.27
C LEU A 59 -16.45 -6.21 12.80
N GLU A 60 -16.36 -7.54 12.84
CA GLU A 60 -17.40 -8.38 13.45
C GLU A 60 -17.61 -8.06 14.93
N ASP A 61 -16.53 -8.07 15.72
CA ASP A 61 -16.60 -7.78 17.15
C ASP A 61 -17.04 -6.34 17.42
N GLY A 62 -16.70 -5.39 16.53
CA GLY A 62 -17.18 -4.00 16.59
C GLY A 62 -18.69 -3.90 16.36
N ARG A 63 -19.20 -4.59 15.34
CA ARG A 63 -20.63 -4.68 15.04
C ARG A 63 -21.43 -5.34 16.17
N GLU A 64 -20.85 -6.33 16.84
CA GLU A 64 -21.42 -6.98 18.02
C GLU A 64 -21.33 -6.13 19.31
N GLY A 65 -20.69 -4.94 19.26
CA GLY A 65 -20.56 -4.06 20.40
C GLY A 65 -19.60 -4.55 21.49
N ARG A 66 -18.66 -5.43 21.15
CA ARG A 66 -17.69 -6.02 22.11
C ARG A 66 -16.71 -5.00 22.68
N PHE A 67 -16.53 -3.87 22.01
CA PHE A 67 -15.69 -2.75 22.45
C PHE A 67 -16.32 -1.42 22.02
N LYS A 68 -15.86 -0.32 22.63
CA LYS A 68 -16.34 1.05 22.38
C LYS A 68 -15.25 1.98 21.87
N LEU A 69 -14.00 1.53 21.87
CA LEU A 69 -12.87 2.27 21.33
C LEU A 69 -11.96 1.35 20.52
N LEU A 70 -11.52 1.82 19.36
CA LEU A 70 -10.43 1.25 18.59
C LEU A 70 -9.20 2.16 18.69
N ILE A 71 -8.05 1.60 19.05
CA ILE A 71 -6.76 2.30 18.99
C ILE A 71 -5.91 1.67 17.88
N ILE A 72 -5.41 2.52 16.99
CA ILE A 72 -4.49 2.17 15.90
C ILE A 72 -3.15 2.89 16.10
N SER A 73 -2.08 2.33 15.55
CA SER A 73 -0.76 2.98 15.60
C SER A 73 -0.74 4.24 14.75
N ASN A 74 -1.11 4.08 13.46
CA ASN A 74 -1.24 5.18 12.51
C ASN A 74 -2.25 4.82 11.41
N ILE A 75 -2.70 5.83 10.68
CA ILE A 75 -3.70 5.67 9.62
C ILE A 75 -3.17 4.95 8.36
N VAL A 76 -1.88 5.03 8.05
CA VAL A 76 -1.29 4.36 6.88
C VAL A 76 -1.23 2.84 7.09
N THR A 77 -0.94 2.40 8.31
CA THR A 77 -0.99 0.98 8.66
C THR A 77 -2.43 0.51 8.86
N ALA A 78 -3.36 1.34 9.34
CA ALA A 78 -4.76 0.93 9.46
C ALA A 78 -5.51 0.89 8.11
N PHE A 79 -5.39 1.92 7.26
CA PHE A 79 -6.23 2.10 6.08
C PHE A 79 -5.39 2.11 4.79
N TYR A 80 -5.89 1.45 3.73
CA TYR A 80 -5.17 1.38 2.44
C TYR A 80 -5.56 2.49 1.45
N SER A 81 -6.60 3.27 1.76
CA SER A 81 -7.02 4.44 0.98
C SER A 81 -7.87 5.39 1.81
N VAL A 82 -8.01 6.63 1.34
CA VAL A 82 -8.89 7.65 1.96
C VAL A 82 -10.35 7.17 1.95
N THR A 83 -10.80 6.56 0.85
CA THR A 83 -12.15 6.00 0.75
C THR A 83 -12.38 4.88 1.77
N HIS A 84 -11.38 4.00 1.93
CA HIS A 84 -11.45 2.95 2.95
C HIS A 84 -11.54 3.53 4.36
N MET A 85 -10.71 4.52 4.67
CA MET A 85 -10.74 5.23 5.95
C MET A 85 -12.11 5.87 6.21
N LYS A 86 -12.64 6.65 5.27
CA LYS A 86 -13.97 7.29 5.39
C LYS A 86 -15.06 6.28 5.71
N ARG A 87 -15.12 5.19 4.94
CA ARG A 87 -16.13 4.15 5.13
C ARG A 87 -15.99 3.47 6.49
N SER A 88 -14.77 3.13 6.90
CA SER A 88 -14.54 2.51 8.21
C SER A 88 -14.89 3.43 9.37
N LEU A 89 -14.55 4.72 9.31
CA LEU A 89 -14.89 5.66 10.38
C LEU A 89 -16.40 5.88 10.50
N LEU A 90 -17.12 5.98 9.38
CA LEU A 90 -18.59 6.05 9.40
C LEU A 90 -19.19 4.80 10.04
N GLN A 91 -18.70 3.62 9.66
CA GLN A 91 -19.17 2.35 10.20
C GLN A 91 -18.90 2.20 11.70
N PHE A 92 -17.69 2.54 12.17
CA PHE A 92 -17.38 2.52 13.60
C PHE A 92 -18.27 3.49 14.38
N ARG A 93 -18.53 4.68 13.83
CA ARG A 93 -19.45 5.65 14.44
C ARG A 93 -20.87 5.09 14.56
N GLU A 94 -21.40 4.45 13.51
CA GLU A 94 -22.73 3.80 13.56
C GLU A 94 -22.81 2.73 14.67
N TRP A 95 -21.70 2.07 14.99
CA TRP A 95 -21.62 1.09 16.08
C TRP A 95 -21.31 1.70 17.45
N GLY A 96 -21.18 3.02 17.54
CA GLY A 96 -20.77 3.72 18.76
C GLY A 96 -19.34 3.37 19.19
N VAL A 97 -18.46 3.11 18.22
CA VAL A 97 -17.04 2.82 18.40
C VAL A 97 -16.23 4.06 18.05
N GLY A 98 -15.55 4.64 19.04
CA GLY A 98 -14.58 5.69 18.82
C GLY A 98 -13.29 5.15 18.18
N VAL A 99 -12.53 6.01 17.50
CA VAL A 99 -11.24 5.65 16.89
C VAL A 99 -10.18 6.67 17.30
N ILE A 100 -9.04 6.16 17.80
CA ILE A 100 -7.85 6.95 18.16
C ILE A 100 -6.65 6.45 17.36
N SER A 101 -5.90 7.35 16.74
CA SER A 101 -4.54 7.10 16.26
C SER A 101 -3.51 7.66 17.25
N ILE A 102 -2.44 6.89 17.52
CA ILE A 102 -1.33 7.36 18.34
C ILE A 102 -0.46 8.36 17.57
N SER A 103 -0.09 8.05 16.34
CA SER A 103 0.77 8.91 15.52
C SER A 103 0.03 10.05 14.84
N ASP A 104 -1.30 9.98 14.75
CA ASP A 104 -2.13 10.98 14.08
C ASP A 104 -3.13 11.59 15.10
N PRO A 105 -2.70 12.52 15.99
CA PRO A 105 -3.54 13.02 17.08
C PRO A 105 -4.85 13.69 16.65
N TRP A 106 -4.91 14.15 15.39
CA TRP A 106 -6.13 14.72 14.80
C TRP A 106 -7.23 13.66 14.59
N LEU A 107 -6.87 12.37 14.52
CA LEU A 107 -7.81 11.26 14.49
C LEU A 107 -8.04 10.76 15.91
N ASP A 108 -8.80 11.56 16.67
CA ASP A 108 -9.38 11.19 17.95
C ASP A 108 -10.86 11.51 17.93
N THR A 109 -11.68 10.54 17.55
CA THR A 109 -13.13 10.73 17.42
C THR A 109 -13.86 10.69 18.76
N THR A 110 -13.13 10.59 19.89
CA THR A 110 -13.73 10.64 21.24
C THR A 110 -13.83 12.07 21.76
N LYS A 111 -13.13 13.01 21.13
CA LYS A 111 -13.06 14.42 21.54
C LYS A 111 -13.97 15.36 20.77
N SER A 112 -14.34 14.99 19.54
CA SER A 112 -15.25 15.78 18.70
C SER A 112 -16.34 14.87 18.16
N ASP A 113 -17.57 15.15 18.56
CA ASP A 113 -18.78 14.53 18.01
C ASP A 113 -19.16 15.13 16.64
N ASN A 114 -18.39 16.10 16.14
CA ASN A 114 -18.69 16.81 14.89
C ASN A 114 -18.08 16.07 13.67
N PRO A 115 -18.89 15.36 12.86
CA PRO A 115 -18.38 14.62 11.71
C PRO A 115 -17.78 15.52 10.62
N TYR A 116 -18.14 16.80 10.59
CA TYR A 116 -17.57 17.76 9.64
C TYR A 116 -16.12 18.13 9.99
N GLU A 117 -15.77 18.15 11.28
CA GLU A 117 -14.39 18.42 11.73
C GLU A 117 -13.46 17.25 11.41
N ILE A 118 -13.94 16.02 11.63
CA ILE A 118 -13.21 14.80 11.24
C ILE A 118 -13.06 14.76 9.72
N ALA A 119 -14.12 15.04 8.96
CA ALA A 119 -14.08 15.07 7.49
C ALA A 119 -13.17 16.18 6.94
N SER A 120 -13.17 17.38 7.55
CA SER A 120 -12.30 18.49 7.20
C SER A 120 -10.83 18.18 7.47
N SER A 121 -10.53 17.62 8.64
CA SER A 121 -9.18 17.17 9.02
C SER A 121 -8.68 16.07 8.08
N LEU A 122 -9.54 15.10 7.74
CA LEU A 122 -9.24 14.07 6.77
C LEU A 122 -9.01 14.62 5.35
N SER A 123 -9.78 15.61 4.92
CA SER A 123 -9.61 16.25 3.61
C SER A 123 -8.29 17.01 3.51
N ARG A 124 -7.92 17.76 4.55
CA ARG A 124 -6.60 18.42 4.65
C ARG A 124 -5.47 17.40 4.61
N PHE A 125 -5.61 16.29 5.34
CA PHE A 125 -4.60 15.24 5.37
C PHE A 125 -4.47 14.47 4.05
N ALA A 126 -5.59 14.14 3.41
CA ALA A 126 -5.62 13.47 2.10
C ALA A 126 -4.93 14.29 0.99
N LYS A 127 -5.01 15.63 1.06
CA LYS A 127 -4.29 16.53 0.15
C LYS A 127 -2.77 16.46 0.34
N GLY A 128 -2.27 16.21 1.56
CA GLY A 128 -0.85 16.02 1.84
C GLY A 128 -0.31 14.63 1.43
N LEU A 129 -1.08 13.57 1.68
CA LEU A 129 -0.66 12.18 1.46
C LEU A 129 -0.39 11.77 0.01
N ALA A 130 -0.96 12.47 -0.98
CA ALA A 130 -0.75 12.14 -2.40
C ALA A 130 0.74 12.26 -2.81
N GLY A 131 1.51 13.10 -2.12
CA GLY A 131 2.95 13.22 -2.30
C GLY A 131 3.75 12.15 -1.56
N GLU A 132 3.45 11.94 -0.27
CA GLU A 132 4.30 11.18 0.65
C GLU A 132 4.19 9.65 0.48
N ASN A 133 3.01 9.12 0.18
CA ASN A 133 2.83 7.68 -0.04
C ASN A 133 3.47 7.19 -1.35
N ARG A 134 3.64 8.07 -2.35
CA ARG A 134 4.41 7.80 -3.56
C ARG A 134 5.90 7.66 -3.24
N LEU A 135 6.41 8.47 -2.31
CA LEU A 135 7.80 8.47 -1.89
C LEU A 135 8.14 7.19 -1.12
N ILE A 136 7.36 6.84 -0.08
CA ILE A 136 7.61 5.62 0.74
C ILE A 136 7.46 4.32 -0.08
N GLY A 137 6.52 4.28 -1.03
CA GLY A 137 6.39 3.17 -1.98
C GLY A 137 7.56 3.09 -2.96
N SER A 138 8.04 4.24 -3.45
CA SER A 138 9.18 4.33 -4.37
C SER A 138 10.50 3.99 -3.70
N GLU A 139 10.74 4.42 -2.46
CA GLU A 139 11.97 4.16 -1.71
C GLU A 139 12.13 2.67 -1.40
N LYS A 140 11.04 1.98 -1.03
CA LYS A 140 11.06 0.51 -0.88
C LYS A 140 11.33 -0.21 -2.20
N SER A 141 10.81 0.28 -3.33
CA SER A 141 11.11 -0.32 -4.65
C SER A 141 12.53 -0.03 -5.13
N ARG A 142 13.04 1.18 -4.84
CA ARG A 142 14.41 1.61 -5.16
C ARG A 142 15.44 0.82 -4.36
N ASN A 143 15.21 0.60 -3.06
CA ASN A 143 16.11 -0.19 -2.20
C ASN A 143 16.03 -1.70 -2.43
N SER A 144 14.99 -2.21 -3.09
CA SER A 144 14.86 -3.65 -3.41
C SER A 144 15.30 -4.00 -4.84
N GLY A 145 15.83 -3.04 -5.60
CA GLY A 145 16.32 -3.27 -6.97
C GLY A 145 15.23 -3.65 -7.98
N LEU A 146 13.95 -3.65 -7.58
CA LEU A 146 12.83 -3.99 -8.44
C LEU A 146 12.58 -2.85 -9.41
N LYS A 147 12.98 -3.02 -10.67
CA LYS A 147 12.70 -2.07 -11.76
C LYS A 147 11.19 -1.80 -11.80
N THR A 148 10.78 -0.59 -11.42
CA THR A 148 9.39 -0.17 -11.52
C THR A 148 9.07 0.23 -12.96
N GLY A 149 8.14 -0.48 -13.59
CA GLY A 149 7.68 -0.20 -14.95
C GLY A 149 7.16 -1.45 -15.64
N ARG A 150 6.61 -1.30 -16.85
CA ARG A 150 6.33 -2.43 -17.74
C ARG A 150 7.68 -3.06 -18.13
N PRO A 151 7.86 -4.39 -18.03
CA PRO A 151 9.08 -5.05 -18.50
C PRO A 151 9.45 -4.59 -19.90
N ARG A 152 10.73 -4.30 -20.12
CA ARG A 152 11.22 -3.90 -21.45
C ARG A 152 11.15 -5.10 -22.37
N VAL A 153 11.03 -4.84 -23.67
CA VAL A 153 11.06 -5.90 -24.67
C VAL A 153 12.40 -6.66 -24.66
N THR A 154 13.49 -5.99 -24.29
CA THR A 154 14.82 -6.56 -24.09
C THR A 154 14.93 -7.50 -22.89
N ASP A 155 13.95 -7.47 -21.97
CA ASP A 155 13.92 -8.35 -20.82
C ASP A 155 13.26 -9.72 -21.15
N ARG A 156 12.81 -9.93 -22.40
CA ARG A 156 12.26 -11.21 -22.88
C ARG A 156 13.41 -12.23 -23.06
N GLU A 157 13.19 -13.45 -22.62
CA GLU A 157 14.12 -14.57 -22.79
C GLU A 157 14.42 -14.80 -24.28
N GLY A 158 15.71 -14.95 -24.64
CA GLY A 158 16.16 -15.15 -26.03
C GLY A 158 16.08 -13.91 -26.95
N PHE A 159 15.61 -12.76 -26.46
CA PHE A 159 15.42 -11.57 -27.30
C PHE A 159 16.73 -10.97 -27.80
N ASN A 160 17.76 -10.89 -26.94
CA ASN A 160 19.04 -10.28 -27.33
C ASN A 160 19.78 -11.10 -28.38
N GLU A 161 19.70 -12.44 -28.30
CA GLU A 161 20.25 -13.36 -29.31
C GLU A 161 19.52 -13.17 -30.65
N SER A 162 18.19 -13.21 -30.62
CA SER A 162 17.35 -12.99 -31.82
C SER A 162 17.54 -11.59 -32.43
N PHE A 163 17.81 -10.59 -31.58
CA PHE A 163 18.07 -9.22 -32.02
C PHE A 163 19.45 -9.08 -32.68
N GLY A 164 20.49 -9.74 -32.15
CA GLY A 164 21.83 -9.81 -32.75
C GLY A 164 21.81 -10.42 -34.15
N ASP A 165 21.16 -11.58 -34.30
CA ASP A 165 21.01 -12.25 -35.61
C ASP A 165 20.33 -11.35 -36.64
N ILE A 166 19.34 -10.58 -36.20
CA ILE A 166 18.60 -9.65 -37.05
C ILE A 166 19.43 -8.41 -37.41
N LEU A 167 20.28 -7.92 -36.52
CA LEU A 167 21.23 -6.84 -36.83
C LEU A 167 22.21 -7.25 -37.92
N GLU A 168 22.77 -8.45 -37.85
CA GLU A 168 23.70 -8.95 -38.88
C GLU A 168 23.02 -9.05 -40.25
N ARG A 169 21.81 -9.62 -40.30
CA ARG A 169 21.06 -9.78 -41.55
C ARG A 169 20.56 -8.44 -42.11
N LEU A 170 20.26 -7.47 -41.25
CA LEU A 170 19.98 -6.09 -41.66
C LEU A 170 21.22 -5.39 -42.23
N GLY A 171 22.40 -5.62 -41.64
CA GLY A 171 23.67 -5.07 -42.11
C GLY A 171 24.08 -5.62 -43.48
N LYS A 172 23.81 -6.90 -43.74
CA LYS A 172 24.02 -7.56 -45.04
C LYS A 172 22.97 -7.22 -46.09
N GLY A 173 21.92 -6.48 -45.73
CA GLY A 173 20.83 -6.10 -46.64
C GLY A 173 19.85 -7.24 -46.98
N GLU A 174 19.93 -8.37 -46.26
CA GLU A 174 19.12 -9.57 -46.49
C GLU A 174 17.69 -9.45 -45.95
N LEU A 175 17.44 -8.42 -45.14
CA LEU A 175 16.17 -8.19 -44.45
C LEU A 175 15.72 -6.74 -44.57
N SER A 176 14.42 -6.54 -44.73
CA SER A 176 13.81 -5.22 -44.60
C SER A 176 13.43 -4.96 -43.14
N ARG A 177 13.51 -3.70 -42.70
CA ARG A 177 13.19 -3.29 -41.32
C ARG A 177 11.78 -3.70 -40.89
N CYS A 178 10.81 -3.69 -41.80
CA CYS A 178 9.45 -4.15 -41.51
C CYS A 178 9.37 -5.67 -41.28
N LYS A 179 10.17 -6.46 -42.00
CA LYS A 179 10.22 -7.92 -41.84
C LYS A 179 10.95 -8.30 -40.54
N ALA A 180 12.03 -7.60 -40.22
CA ALA A 180 12.74 -7.72 -38.94
C ALA A 180 11.85 -7.46 -37.72
N ALA A 181 10.99 -6.43 -37.77
CA ALA A 181 10.07 -6.12 -36.67
C ALA A 181 9.04 -7.25 -36.42
N LYS A 182 8.54 -7.86 -37.51
CA LYS A 182 7.62 -9.01 -37.43
C LYS A 182 8.31 -10.24 -36.85
N GLU A 183 9.54 -10.52 -37.28
CA GLU A 183 10.33 -11.67 -36.83
C GLU A 183 10.68 -11.58 -35.34
N LEU A 184 10.91 -10.38 -34.82
CA LEU A 184 11.12 -10.12 -33.37
C LEU A 184 9.83 -10.09 -32.54
N GLY A 185 8.65 -10.11 -33.17
CA GLY A 185 7.38 -9.93 -32.46
C GLY A 185 7.28 -8.58 -31.75
N VAL A 186 7.79 -7.51 -32.39
CA VAL A 186 7.79 -6.13 -31.85
C VAL A 186 7.14 -5.16 -32.84
N GLY A 187 6.65 -4.03 -32.33
CA GLY A 187 6.17 -2.95 -33.19
C GLY A 187 7.33 -2.29 -33.95
N TYR A 188 7.09 -1.79 -35.16
CA TYR A 188 8.10 -1.10 -35.97
C TYR A 188 8.75 0.09 -35.23
N ALA A 189 7.96 0.86 -34.48
CA ALA A 189 8.47 1.96 -33.66
C ALA A 189 9.41 1.49 -32.54
N THR A 190 9.18 0.29 -31.99
CA THR A 190 10.06 -0.33 -31.00
C THR A 190 11.37 -0.77 -31.63
N LEU A 191 11.34 -1.39 -32.81
CA LEU A 191 12.55 -1.76 -33.54
C LEU A 191 13.37 -0.52 -33.92
N LYS A 192 12.74 0.54 -34.44
CA LYS A 192 13.42 1.78 -34.81
C LYS A 192 14.17 2.37 -33.60
N ARG A 193 13.51 2.46 -32.45
CA ARG A 193 14.14 2.95 -31.20
C ARG A 193 15.35 2.12 -30.80
N LEU A 194 15.28 0.79 -30.91
CA LEU A 194 16.41 -0.10 -30.58
C LEU A 194 17.59 0.08 -31.56
N LEU A 195 17.31 0.26 -32.85
CA LEU A 195 18.34 0.52 -33.87
C LEU A 195 18.99 1.90 -33.70
N ASP A 196 18.24 2.89 -33.25
CA ASP A 196 18.75 4.24 -32.96
C ASP A 196 19.59 4.25 -31.67
N GLU A 197 19.25 3.42 -30.67
CA GLU A 197 20.01 3.22 -29.42
C GLU A 197 21.35 2.48 -29.63
N GLU A 198 21.46 1.58 -30.61
CA GLU A 198 22.72 0.88 -30.96
C GLU A 198 23.70 1.74 -31.78
N LYS A 199 23.22 2.83 -32.38
CA LYS A 199 24.04 3.72 -33.23
C LYS A 199 24.62 4.92 -32.48
N GLY A 200 24.15 5.19 -31.26
CA GLY A 200 24.62 6.27 -30.39
C GLY A 200 25.57 5.76 -29.33
#